data_AF-A0A9D3WIZ9-F1
#
_entry.id   AF-A0A9D3WIZ9-F1
#
_cell.length_a   1.000
_cell.length_b   1.000
_cell.length_c   1.000
_cell.angle_alpha   90.00
_cell.angle_beta   90.00
_cell.angle_gamma   90.00
#
_symmetry.space_group_name_H-M   'P 1'
#
loop_
_entity.id
_entity.type
_entity.pdbx_description
1 polymer ?
#
loop_
_entity_poly.entity_id
_entity_poly.type
_entity_poly.pdbx_seq_one_letter_code
_entity_poly.pdbx_strand_id
1 'polypeptide(L)'
;MEMPEVIPICYCGNPAKLNMSWSNDNPGRRFFGCKKFGNGFQKPCRFFSWFDPPLTPHARVVLLGLMKKVKTLENARKRERRTWCLVVVIVTVLLFLKL
;
A
#
# COMPACT_ATOMS: atom_id res chain seq x y z
N MET A 1 10.24 -12.72 9.90
CA MET A 1 9.03 -12.00 10.32
C MET A 1 8.68 -12.52 11.70
N GLU A 2 8.80 -11.68 12.73
CA GLU A 2 8.35 -12.06 14.06
C GLU A 2 6.85 -12.32 14.02
N MET A 3 6.45 -13.52 14.44
CA MET A 3 5.05 -13.86 14.63
C MET A 3 4.59 -13.31 15.98
N PRO A 4 3.38 -12.72 16.05
CA PRO A 4 2.86 -12.22 17.32
C PRO A 4 2.61 -13.39 18.27
N GLU A 5 3.21 -13.34 19.46
CA GLU A 5 3.00 -14.34 20.51
C GLU A 5 1.54 -14.37 21.00
N VAL A 6 0.85 -13.21 20.94
CA VAL A 6 -0.55 -13.08 21.30
C VAL A 6 -1.28 -12.25 20.24
N ILE A 7 -2.42 -12.76 19.76
CA ILE A 7 -3.31 -12.06 18.83
C ILE A 7 -4.48 -11.47 19.63
N PRO A 8 -4.64 -10.14 19.71
CA PRO A 8 -5.74 -9.52 20.42
C PRO A 8 -7.11 -9.84 19.81
N ILE A 9 -8.16 -9.83 20.63
CA ILE A 9 -9.55 -9.96 20.18
C ILE A 9 -10.14 -8.57 19.95
N CYS A 10 -10.70 -8.34 18.75
CA CYS A 10 -11.38 -7.07 18.45
C CYS A 10 -12.77 -7.02 19.10
N TYR A 11 -13.42 -5.85 19.11
CA TYR A 11 -14.75 -5.66 19.69
C TYR A 11 -15.88 -6.47 19.02
N CYS A 12 -15.61 -7.15 17.90
CA CYS A 12 -16.52 -8.13 17.32
C CYS A 12 -16.35 -9.55 17.90
N GLY A 13 -15.51 -9.76 18.93
CA GLY A 13 -15.20 -11.08 19.49
C GLY A 13 -14.34 -11.96 18.58
N ASN A 14 -13.67 -11.39 17.57
CA ASN A 14 -12.86 -12.12 16.60
C ASN A 14 -11.37 -11.77 16.74
N PRO A 15 -10.43 -12.67 16.41
CA PRO A 15 -9.01 -12.35 16.32
C PRO A 15 -8.75 -11.14 15.42
N ALA A 16 -7.97 -10.20 15.92
CA ALA A 16 -7.57 -9.00 15.20
C ALA A 16 -6.57 -9.35 14.10
N LYS A 17 -6.60 -8.59 13.01
CA LYS A 17 -5.68 -8.71 11.90
C LYS A 17 -4.49 -7.78 12.11
N LEU A 18 -3.28 -8.28 11.92
CA LEU A 18 -2.08 -7.44 11.83
C LEU A 18 -2.06 -6.72 10.48
N ASN A 19 -1.99 -5.40 10.50
CA ASN A 19 -1.96 -4.52 9.34
C ASN A 19 -0.73 -3.62 9.41
N MET A 20 -0.33 -3.05 8.28
CA MET A 20 0.74 -2.07 8.20
C MET A 20 0.17 -0.71 7.81
N SER A 21 0.55 0.33 8.54
CA SER A 21 0.19 1.71 8.21
C SER A 21 1.11 2.22 7.10
N TRP A 22 0.53 2.84 6.08
CA TRP A 22 1.23 3.54 5.00
C TRP A 22 0.98 5.05 5.02
N SER A 23 0.44 5.57 6.12
CA SER A 23 0.28 7.01 6.30
C SER A 23 1.65 7.69 6.51
N ASN A 24 1.70 8.99 6.24
CA ASN A 24 2.92 9.77 6.45
C ASN A 24 3.33 9.85 7.94
N ASP A 25 2.37 9.79 8.85
CA ASP A 25 2.61 9.92 10.30
C ASP A 25 3.18 8.63 10.92
N ASN A 26 2.76 7.48 10.37
CA ASN A 26 3.14 6.16 10.87
C ASN A 26 3.52 5.22 9.71
N PRO A 27 4.52 5.56 8.87
CA PRO A 27 4.87 4.75 7.71
C PRO A 27 5.49 3.42 8.17
N GLY A 28 5.06 2.32 7.58
CA GLY A 28 5.58 0.97 7.86
C GLY A 28 5.24 0.41 9.25
N ARG A 29 4.61 1.19 10.14
CA ARG A 29 4.31 0.76 11.52
C ARG A 29 3.12 -0.21 11.53
N ARG A 30 3.29 -1.39 12.13
CA ARG A 30 2.22 -2.38 12.21
C ARG A 30 1.27 -2.12 13.38
N PHE A 31 0.00 -2.45 13.16
CA PHE A 31 -1.07 -2.37 14.15
C PHE A 31 -2.05 -3.52 14.00
N PHE A 32 -2.68 -3.93 15.09
CA PHE A 32 -3.84 -4.80 15.08
C PHE A 32 -5.11 -4.00 14.87
N GLY A 33 -5.95 -4.45 13.94
CA GLY A 33 -7.26 -3.88 13.66
C GLY A 33 -8.32 -4.98 13.48
N CYS A 34 -9.59 -4.57 13.44
CA CYS A 34 -10.67 -5.50 13.12
C CYS A 34 -10.38 -6.23 11.78
N LYS A 35 -10.70 -7.53 11.68
CA LYS A 35 -10.55 -8.28 10.42
C LYS A 35 -11.33 -7.69 9.23
N LYS A 36 -12.39 -6.91 9.53
CA LYS A 36 -13.21 -6.18 8.55
C LYS A 36 -12.60 -4.82 8.16
N PHE A 37 -11.49 -4.41 8.78
CA PHE A 37 -10.82 -3.15 8.46
C PHE A 37 -10.31 -3.17 7.01
N GLY A 38 -10.63 -2.11 6.25
CA GLY A 38 -10.32 -2.02 4.82
C GLY A 38 -11.20 -2.88 3.91
N ASN A 39 -12.20 -3.58 4.46
CA ASN A 39 -13.21 -4.28 3.66
C ASN A 39 -14.29 -3.30 3.21
N GLY A 40 -14.53 -3.17 1.91
CA GLY A 40 -15.55 -2.28 1.34
C GLY A 40 -17.00 -2.75 1.56
N PHE A 41 -17.21 -4.00 1.95
CA PHE A 41 -18.54 -4.62 2.08
C PHE A 41 -19.05 -4.73 3.52
N GLN A 42 -18.16 -4.61 4.51
CA GLN A 42 -18.53 -4.81 5.92
C GLN A 42 -17.97 -3.69 6.79
N LYS A 43 -18.80 -3.14 7.67
CA LYS A 43 -18.37 -2.13 8.64
C LYS A 43 -17.45 -2.74 9.70
N PRO A 44 -16.21 -2.25 9.86
CA PRO A 44 -15.34 -2.69 10.95
C PRO A 44 -15.76 -2.10 12.30
N CYS A 45 -15.47 -2.82 13.39
CA CYS A 45 -15.43 -2.17 14.70
C CYS A 45 -14.20 -1.27 14.83
N ARG A 46 -14.20 -0.40 15.82
CA ARG A 46 -13.13 0.59 16.07
C ARG A 46 -11.96 0.06 16.90
N PHE A 47 -11.79 -1.26 17.01
CA PHE A 47 -10.65 -1.83 17.72
C PHE A 47 -9.34 -1.47 17.00
N PHE A 48 -8.36 -1.03 17.77
CA PHE A 48 -7.05 -0.62 17.30
C PHE A 48 -6.00 -0.83 18.40
N SER A 49 -4.85 -1.40 18.06
CA SER A 49 -3.68 -1.46 18.95
C SER A 49 -2.39 -1.45 18.14
N TRP A 50 -1.39 -0.69 18.57
CA TRP A 50 -0.07 -0.73 17.92
C TRP A 50 0.63 -2.07 18.20
N PHE A 51 1.31 -2.61 17.18
CA PHE A 51 2.17 -3.80 17.33
C PHE A 51 3.62 -3.36 17.46
N ASP A 52 4.10 -2.55 16.51
CA ASP A 52 5.46 -2.01 16.57
C ASP A 52 5.50 -0.72 17.43
N PRO A 53 6.64 -0.42 18.08
CA PRO A 53 6.89 0.91 18.61
C PRO A 53 6.91 1.97 17.48
N PRO A 54 6.79 3.27 17.81
CA PRO A 54 6.94 4.31 16.81
C PRO A 54 8.36 4.29 16.21
N LEU A 55 8.47 4.57 14.92
CA LEU A 55 9.78 4.73 14.27
C LEU A 55 10.52 5.95 14.84
N THR A 56 11.85 5.87 14.84
CA THR A 56 12.71 7.02 15.11
C THR A 56 12.51 8.11 14.05
N PRO A 57 12.73 9.39 14.37
CA PRO A 57 12.59 10.50 13.41
C PRO A 57 13.42 10.28 12.14
N HIS A 58 14.65 9.80 12.29
CA HIS A 58 15.54 9.49 11.16
C HIS A 58 14.97 8.37 10.27
N ALA A 59 14.57 7.24 10.86
CA ALA A 59 13.98 6.12 10.11
C ALA A 59 12.70 6.55 9.37
N ARG A 60 11.87 7.40 9.99
CA ARG A 60 10.67 7.97 9.36
C ARG A 60 11.02 8.77 8.10
N VAL A 61 11.98 9.69 8.18
CA VAL A 61 12.40 10.53 7.04
C VAL A 61 12.91 9.67 5.89
N VAL A 62 13.78 8.70 6.19
CA VAL A 62 14.32 7.77 5.18
C VAL A 62 13.20 6.98 4.51
N LEU A 63 12.31 6.37 5.30
CA LEU A 63 11.21 5.55 4.78
C LEU A 63 10.26 6.37 3.90
N LEU A 64 9.87 7.57 4.32
CA LEU A 64 9.03 8.47 3.52
C LEU A 64 9.72 8.89 2.22
N GLY A 65 11.01 9.20 2.26
CA GLY A 65 11.80 9.53 1.08
C GLY A 65 11.84 8.38 0.07
N LEU A 66 12.05 7.16 0.55
CA LEU A 66 12.04 5.96 -0.28
C LEU A 66 10.65 5.70 -0.89
N MET A 67 9.58 5.77 -0.10
CA MET A 67 8.21 5.62 -0.60
C MET A 67 7.88 6.65 -1.68
N LYS A 68 8.29 7.91 -1.50
CA LYS A 68 8.13 8.97 -2.51
C LYS A 68 8.89 8.63 -3.80
N LYS A 69 10.14 8.16 -3.68
CA LYS A 69 10.96 7.78 -4.84
C LYS A 69 10.33 6.60 -5.61
N VAL A 70 9.87 5.57 -4.92
CA VAL A 70 9.16 4.43 -5.52
C VAL A 70 7.94 4.91 -6.30
N LYS A 71 7.07 5.72 -5.67
CA LYS A 71 5.88 6.26 -6.33
C LYS A 71 6.22 7.07 -7.60
N THR A 72 7.27 7.88 -7.55
CA THR A 72 7.74 8.64 -8.73
C THR A 72 8.18 7.70 -9.85
N LEU A 73 8.97 6.68 -9.54
CA LEU A 73 9.45 5.70 -10.53
C LEU A 73 8.30 4.89 -11.13
N GLU A 74 7.34 4.46 -10.31
CA GLU A 74 6.16 3.74 -10.79
C GLU A 74 5.31 4.59 -11.74
N ASN A 75 5.13 5.88 -11.43
CA ASN A 75 4.43 6.82 -12.30
C ASN A 75 5.17 7.06 -13.62
N ALA A 76 6.51 7.21 -13.57
CA ALA A 76 7.33 7.35 -14.77
C ALA A 76 7.20 6.12 -15.68
N ARG A 77 7.37 4.92 -15.11
CA ARG A 77 7.17 3.64 -15.81
C ARG A 77 5.77 3.51 -16.41
N LYS A 78 4.73 3.92 -15.67
CA LYS A 78 3.34 3.89 -16.16
C LYS A 78 3.13 4.85 -17.33
N ARG A 79 3.75 6.02 -17.30
CA ARG A 79 3.72 6.99 -18.41
C ARG A 79 4.44 6.43 -19.63
N GLU A 80 5.64 5.90 -19.45
CA GLU A 80 6.43 5.27 -20.51
C GLU A 80 5.64 4.13 -21.16
N ARG A 81 5.06 3.22 -20.38
CA ARG A 81 4.20 2.14 -20.88
C ARG A 81 3.04 2.67 -21.72
N ARG A 82 2.35 3.73 -21.27
CA ARG A 82 1.26 4.36 -22.04
C ARG A 82 1.76 4.94 -23.35
N THR A 83 2.88 5.66 -23.32
CA THR A 83 3.49 6.22 -24.53
C THR A 83 3.84 5.13 -25.54
N TRP A 84 4.48 4.04 -25.09
CA TRP A 84 4.79 2.90 -25.96
C TRP A 84 3.55 2.21 -26.51
N CYS A 85 2.51 2.00 -25.69
CA CYS A 85 1.24 1.48 -26.20
C CYS A 85 0.66 2.37 -27.31
N LEU A 86 0.69 3.70 -27.15
CA LEU A 86 0.21 4.63 -28.18
C LEU A 86 1.07 4.57 -29.45
N VAL A 87 2.39 4.55 -29.32
CA VAL A 87 3.31 4.42 -30.46
C VAL A 87 3.04 3.14 -31.24
N VAL A 88 2.92 2.00 -30.56
CA VAL A 88 2.61 0.71 -31.20
C VAL A 88 1.27 0.77 -31.93
N VAL A 89 0.22 1.31 -31.31
CA VAL A 89 -1.09 1.48 -31.95
C VAL A 89 -0.98 2.34 -33.21
N ILE A 90 -0.32 3.50 -33.14
CA ILE A 90 -0.15 4.39 -34.29
C ILE A 90 0.62 3.68 -35.42
N VAL A 91 1.74 3.02 -35.13
CA VAL A 91 2.53 2.29 -36.12
C VAL A 91 1.71 1.19 -36.78
N THR A 92 0.95 0.42 -36.01
CA THR A 92 0.07 -0.63 -36.57
C THR A 92 -0.98 -0.05 -37.51
N VAL A 93 -1.67 1.03 -37.11
CA VAL A 93 -2.68 1.70 -37.95
C VAL A 93 -2.06 2.23 -39.25
N LEU A 94 -0.87 2.85 -39.19
CA LEU A 94 -0.18 3.35 -40.38
C LEU A 94 0.24 2.22 -41.34
N LEU A 95 0.58 1.03 -40.82
CA LEU A 95 0.85 -0.13 -41.66
C LEU A 95 -0.44 -0.63 -42.33
N PHE A 96 -1.55 -0.71 -41.60
CA PHE A 96 -2.84 -1.13 -42.16
C PHE A 96 -3.43 -0.12 -43.16
N LEU A 97 -3.17 1.19 -43.01
CA LEU A 97 -3.62 2.21 -43.96
C LEU A 97 -2.74 2.32 -45.21
N LYS A 98 -1.55 1.70 -45.21
CA LYS A 98 -0.65 1.62 -46.36
C LYS A 98 -0.76 0.31 -47.14
N LEU A 99 -1.47 -0.69 -46.58
CA LEU A 99 -1.94 -1.88 -47.29
C LEU A 99 -3.30 -1.59 -47.93
#